data_AF-A0A4Z0JPY2-F1
#
_entry.id   AF-A0A4Z0JPY2-F1
#
_cell.length_a   1.000
_cell.length_b   1.000
_cell.length_c   1.000
_cell.angle_alpha   90.00
_cell.angle_beta   90.00
_cell.angle_gamma   90.00
#
_symmetry.space_group_name_H-M   'P 1'
#
loop_
_entity.id
_entity.type
_entity.pdbx_description
1 polymer ?
#
loop_
_entity_poly.entity_id
_entity_poly.type
_entity_poly.pdbx_seq_one_letter_code
_entity_poly.pdbx_strand_id
1 'polypeptide(L)'
;MFYKFIRVIARGIVFLLNGHFDIVGKENLPDKPYIIVAPHRTWWEPIFFALVISPREATFMAKKELFKNPILRFILVHAHAFPVDRAHPGPSVIKTPVKALKKEDKVLIMFPSGTRYSEQLKGGASLIAKLSKAPLVPFVYQGPLKFSGLLKHQKITIGVGPEIDFDFKAKLDEQQTKQVNDDMEVAWQKIDQKINPEFKYIPPKKKY
;
A
#
# COMPACT_ATOMS: atom_id res chain seq x y z
N MET A 1 -10.46 18.64 -1.62
CA MET A 1 -11.88 18.45 -2.02
C MET A 1 -12.06 17.26 -2.97
N PHE A 2 -11.31 17.18 -4.07
CA PHE A 2 -11.41 16.04 -5.00
C PHE A 2 -11.18 14.67 -4.34
N TYR A 3 -10.12 14.51 -3.53
CA TYR A 3 -9.83 13.23 -2.85
C TYR A 3 -11.03 12.72 -2.03
N LYS A 4 -11.65 13.59 -1.24
CA LYS A 4 -12.82 13.25 -0.42
C LYS A 4 -14.01 12.83 -1.30
N PHE A 5 -14.24 13.55 -2.40
CA PHE A 5 -15.28 13.22 -3.37
C PHE A 5 -15.03 11.86 -4.06
N ILE A 6 -13.84 11.64 -4.62
CA ILE A 6 -13.53 10.38 -5.31
C ILE A 6 -13.51 9.20 -4.33
N ARG A 7 -13.20 9.43 -3.04
CA ARG A 7 -13.33 8.40 -2.00
C ARG A 7 -14.78 7.97 -1.78
N VAL A 8 -15.73 8.90 -1.78
CA VAL A 8 -17.16 8.58 -1.67
C VAL A 8 -17.61 7.76 -2.87
N ILE A 9 -17.20 8.18 -4.08
CA ILE A 9 -17.46 7.41 -5.31
C ILE A 9 -16.84 6.00 -5.22
N ALA A 10 -15.57 5.90 -4.82
CA ALA A 10 -14.87 4.62 -4.70
C ALA A 10 -15.55 3.70 -3.68
N ARG A 11 -16.05 4.24 -2.57
CA ARG A 11 -16.82 3.48 -1.58
C ARG A 11 -18.13 2.95 -2.19
N GLY A 12 -18.83 3.77 -2.96
CA GLY A 12 -20.04 3.34 -3.70
C GLY A 12 -19.73 2.26 -4.73
N ILE A 13 -18.66 2.40 -5.52
CA ILE A 13 -18.23 1.40 -6.50
C ILE A 13 -17.84 0.09 -5.82
N VAL A 14 -17.04 0.14 -4.75
CA VAL A 14 -16.65 -1.06 -4.00
C VAL A 14 -17.88 -1.77 -3.44
N PHE A 15 -18.83 -1.00 -2.88
CA PHE A 15 -20.09 -1.54 -2.39
C PHE A 15 -20.92 -2.20 -3.49
N LEU A 16 -21.03 -1.58 -4.66
CA LEU A 16 -21.77 -2.15 -5.79
C LEU A 16 -21.08 -3.38 -6.39
N LEU A 17 -19.75 -3.39 -6.44
CA LEU A 17 -19.00 -4.48 -7.06
C LEU A 17 -18.84 -5.69 -6.15
N ASN A 18 -18.68 -5.51 -4.83
CA ASN A 18 -18.31 -6.59 -3.90
C ASN A 18 -19.10 -6.56 -2.57
N GLY A 19 -20.02 -5.62 -2.38
CA GLY A 19 -20.68 -5.42 -1.08
C GLY A 19 -19.73 -4.88 -0.01
N HIS A 20 -19.80 -5.47 1.19
CA HIS A 20 -18.93 -5.09 2.30
C HIS A 20 -17.60 -5.85 2.27
N PHE A 21 -16.55 -5.21 2.79
CA PHE A 21 -15.27 -5.86 3.08
C PHE A 21 -14.98 -5.76 4.58
N ASP A 22 -14.34 -6.79 5.11
CA ASP A 22 -13.98 -6.87 6.51
C ASP A 22 -12.63 -6.19 6.76
N ILE A 23 -12.43 -5.69 7.98
CA ILE A 23 -11.16 -5.12 8.42
C ILE A 23 -10.77 -5.83 9.72
N VAL A 24 -9.56 -6.41 9.74
CA VAL A 24 -8.98 -7.04 10.93
C VAL A 24 -7.78 -6.22 11.37
N GLY A 25 -7.69 -5.91 12.67
CA GLY A 25 -6.55 -5.17 13.23
C GLY A 25 -6.61 -3.66 13.03
N LYS A 26 -7.81 -3.08 12.82
CA LYS A 26 -8.01 -1.65 12.60
C LYS A 26 -7.50 -0.80 13.78
N GLU A 27 -7.53 -1.35 14.98
CA GLU A 27 -6.97 -0.79 16.21
C GLU A 27 -5.46 -0.53 16.15
N ASN A 28 -4.74 -1.17 15.21
CA ASN A 28 -3.30 -0.95 15.02
C ASN A 28 -2.97 0.31 14.19
N LEU A 29 -3.97 1.05 13.70
CA LEU A 29 -3.73 2.24 12.89
C LEU A 29 -3.15 3.38 13.75
N PRO A 30 -1.99 3.95 13.39
CA PRO A 30 -1.42 5.07 14.15
C PRO A 30 -2.23 6.37 14.01
N ASP A 31 -2.23 7.17 15.07
CA ASP A 31 -2.81 8.53 15.12
C ASP A 31 -1.93 9.61 14.46
N LYS A 32 -0.80 9.22 13.86
CA LYS A 32 0.16 10.06 13.14
C LYS A 32 0.30 9.58 11.70
N PRO A 33 0.86 10.35 10.76
CA PRO A 33 1.21 9.84 9.42
C PRO A 33 2.10 8.60 9.48
N TYR A 34 1.77 7.59 8.67
CA TYR A 34 2.49 6.32 8.58
C TYR A 34 2.63 5.86 7.13
N ILE A 35 3.45 4.83 6.94
CA ILE A 35 3.67 4.18 5.65
C ILE A 35 2.99 2.83 5.69
N ILE A 36 1.96 2.65 4.86
CA ILE A 36 1.40 1.33 4.58
C ILE A 36 2.38 0.59 3.69
N VAL A 37 2.77 -0.60 4.15
CA VAL A 37 3.67 -1.49 3.45
C VAL A 37 2.97 -2.83 3.27
N ALA A 38 2.76 -3.20 2.01
CA ALA A 38 1.97 -4.38 1.65
C ALA A 38 2.64 -5.20 0.54
N PRO A 39 2.37 -6.51 0.46
CA PRO A 39 2.67 -7.29 -0.73
C PRO A 39 1.77 -6.78 -1.87
N HIS A 40 2.25 -6.83 -3.12
CA HIS A 40 1.43 -6.40 -4.26
C HIS A 40 0.70 -7.61 -4.88
N ARG A 41 -0.58 -7.80 -4.54
CA ARG A 41 -1.42 -8.91 -4.99
C ARG A 41 -2.32 -8.54 -6.16
N THR A 42 -2.92 -7.35 -6.12
CA THR A 42 -3.91 -6.91 -7.12
C THR A 42 -3.69 -5.45 -7.50
N TRP A 43 -4.28 -4.99 -8.60
CA TRP A 43 -4.15 -3.57 -8.96
C TRP A 43 -5.16 -2.67 -8.21
N TRP A 44 -6.17 -3.27 -7.57
CA TRP A 44 -7.23 -2.56 -6.85
C TRP A 44 -7.03 -2.50 -5.33
N GLU A 45 -6.14 -3.30 -4.75
CA GLU A 45 -5.84 -3.23 -3.30
C GLU A 45 -5.47 -1.82 -2.78
N PRO A 46 -4.81 -0.90 -3.54
CA PRO A 46 -4.57 0.45 -3.02
C PRO A 46 -5.87 1.22 -2.75
N ILE A 47 -6.96 0.90 -3.47
CA ILE A 47 -8.28 1.52 -3.26
C ILE A 47 -8.83 1.08 -1.90
N PHE A 48 -8.78 -0.22 -1.59
CA PHE A 48 -9.24 -0.75 -0.31
C PHE A 48 -8.43 -0.18 0.86
N PHE A 49 -7.10 -0.12 0.72
CA PHE A 49 -6.24 0.47 1.75
C PHE A 49 -6.57 1.95 1.98
N ALA A 50 -6.81 2.72 0.93
CA ALA A 50 -7.24 4.11 1.03
C ALA A 50 -8.62 4.29 1.69
N LEU A 51 -9.53 3.31 1.52
CA LEU A 51 -10.82 3.30 2.21
C LEU A 51 -10.69 2.97 3.70
N VAL A 52 -9.80 2.04 4.07
CA VAL A 52 -9.53 1.64 5.47
C VAL A 52 -9.04 2.80 6.31
N ILE A 53 -8.13 3.62 5.77
CA ILE A 53 -7.50 4.73 6.51
C ILE A 53 -8.36 5.99 6.62
N SER A 54 -9.56 6.00 6.02
CA SER A 54 -10.49 7.13 6.13
C SER A 54 -10.74 7.47 7.62
N PRO A 55 -10.62 8.74 8.04
CA PRO A 55 -10.71 9.95 7.21
C PRO A 55 -9.40 10.44 6.57
N ARG A 56 -8.23 9.86 6.87
CA ARG A 56 -6.93 10.30 6.33
C ARG A 56 -6.86 10.16 4.81
N GLU A 57 -6.02 10.98 4.19
CA GLU A 57 -5.77 10.93 2.75
C GLU A 57 -4.47 10.15 2.46
N ALA A 58 -4.52 9.28 1.46
CA ALA A 58 -3.34 8.57 0.99
C ALA A 58 -2.57 9.38 -0.06
N THR A 59 -1.27 9.13 -0.15
CA THR A 59 -0.45 9.41 -1.34
C THR A 59 0.02 8.09 -1.96
N PHE A 60 0.07 8.02 -3.29
CA PHE A 60 0.33 6.78 -4.01
C PHE A 60 1.54 6.89 -4.94
N MET A 61 2.33 5.83 -4.96
CA MET A 61 3.33 5.60 -6.00
C MET A 61 2.71 4.87 -7.18
N ALA A 62 2.50 5.56 -8.29
CA ALA A 62 1.88 5.00 -9.49
C ALA A 62 2.88 4.90 -10.65
N LYS A 63 2.76 3.85 -11.47
CA LYS A 63 3.61 3.62 -12.64
C LYS A 63 3.50 4.81 -13.60
N LYS A 64 4.63 5.40 -14.05
CA LYS A 64 4.65 6.63 -14.88
C LYS A 64 3.76 6.55 -16.13
N GLU A 65 3.64 5.37 -16.72
CA GLU A 65 2.84 5.10 -17.92
C GLU A 65 1.33 5.36 -17.68
N LEU A 66 0.83 5.23 -16.44
CA LEU A 66 -0.56 5.52 -16.10
C LEU A 66 -0.91 7.00 -16.25
N PHE A 67 0.10 7.88 -16.18
CA PHE A 67 -0.08 9.33 -16.33
C PHE A 67 -0.11 9.78 -17.80
N LYS A 68 0.10 8.88 -18.77
CA LYS A 68 0.00 9.20 -20.20
C LYS A 68 -1.44 9.40 -20.65
N ASN A 69 -2.39 8.69 -20.03
CA ASN A 69 -3.82 8.89 -20.32
C ASN A 69 -4.32 10.13 -19.56
N PRO A 70 -4.94 11.13 -20.23
CA PRO A 70 -5.29 12.41 -19.61
C PRO A 70 -6.36 12.27 -18.52
N ILE A 71 -7.33 11.37 -18.69
CA ILE A 71 -8.40 11.11 -17.71
C ILE A 71 -7.79 10.46 -16.47
N LEU A 72 -6.99 9.41 -16.66
CA LEU A 72 -6.34 8.71 -15.56
C LEU A 72 -5.35 9.62 -14.83
N ARG A 73 -4.59 10.45 -15.57
CA ARG A 73 -3.70 11.46 -15.01
C ARG A 73 -4.45 12.45 -14.12
N PHE A 74 -5.60 12.95 -14.58
CA PHE A 74 -6.43 13.86 -13.78
C PHE A 74 -6.83 13.20 -12.46
N ILE A 75 -7.37 11.99 -12.50
CA ILE A 75 -7.78 11.24 -11.30
C ILE A 75 -6.58 11.01 -10.37
N LEU A 76 -5.46 10.51 -10.90
CA LEU A 76 -4.27 10.17 -10.13
C LEU A 76 -3.67 11.39 -9.42
N VAL A 77 -3.48 12.50 -10.14
CA VAL A 77 -2.90 13.73 -9.56
C VAL A 77 -3.79 14.27 -8.43
N HIS A 78 -5.11 14.32 -8.65
CA HIS A 78 -6.05 14.83 -7.65
C HIS A 78 -6.33 13.83 -6.52
N ALA A 79 -5.99 12.56 -6.70
CA ALA A 79 -5.93 11.54 -5.66
C ALA A 79 -4.55 11.46 -4.97
N HIS A 80 -3.69 12.45 -5.17
CA HIS A 80 -2.34 12.55 -4.57
C HIS A 80 -1.37 11.43 -4.96
N ALA A 81 -1.57 10.83 -6.14
CA ALA A 81 -0.62 9.92 -6.74
C ALA A 81 0.45 10.69 -7.54
N PHE A 82 1.67 10.17 -7.53
CA PHE A 82 2.78 10.70 -8.33
C PHE A 82 3.44 9.60 -9.19
N PRO A 83 3.97 9.96 -10.36
CA PRO A 83 4.59 8.99 -11.27
C PRO A 83 5.93 8.50 -10.73
N VAL A 84 6.15 7.20 -10.85
CA VAL A 84 7.41 6.53 -10.54
C VAL A 84 7.92 5.83 -11.79
N ASP A 85 9.13 6.21 -12.22
CA ASP A 85 9.91 5.42 -13.16
C ASP A 85 10.59 4.28 -12.39
N ARG A 86 10.11 3.06 -12.60
CA ARG A 86 10.62 1.88 -11.89
C ARG A 86 11.94 1.36 -12.47
N ALA A 87 12.27 1.75 -13.70
CA ALA A 87 13.52 1.41 -14.37
C ALA A 87 14.62 2.42 -13.98
N HIS A 88 14.27 3.71 -13.94
CA HIS A 88 15.21 4.78 -13.61
C HIS A 88 14.65 5.68 -12.49
N PRO A 89 14.63 5.21 -11.23
CA PRO A 89 14.05 5.96 -10.13
C PRO A 89 14.86 7.22 -9.81
N GLY A 90 14.25 8.39 -10.02
CA GLY A 90 14.84 9.69 -9.67
C GLY A 90 14.58 10.11 -8.22
N PRO A 91 15.17 11.23 -7.75
CA PRO A 91 15.06 11.67 -6.35
C PRO A 91 13.63 11.94 -5.86
N SER A 92 12.71 12.24 -6.78
CA SER A 92 11.30 12.50 -6.47
C SER A 92 10.59 11.29 -5.84
N VAL A 93 11.05 10.06 -6.11
CA VAL A 93 10.47 8.85 -5.53
C VAL A 93 10.62 8.80 -4.02
N ILE A 94 11.60 9.52 -3.46
CA ILE A 94 11.82 9.64 -2.02
C ILE A 94 11.31 10.99 -1.49
N LYS A 95 11.63 12.10 -2.18
CA LYS A 95 11.29 13.45 -1.71
C LYS A 95 9.78 13.69 -1.61
N THR A 96 8.99 13.23 -2.59
CA THR A 96 7.54 13.42 -2.62
C THR A 96 6.83 12.74 -1.45
N PRO A 97 7.03 11.42 -1.19
CA PRO A 97 6.37 10.78 -0.06
C PRO A 97 6.85 11.31 1.29
N VAL A 98 8.14 11.64 1.44
CA VAL A 98 8.65 12.26 2.68
C VAL A 98 7.95 13.60 2.95
N LYS A 99 7.75 14.42 1.92
CA LYS A 99 6.98 15.67 2.04
C LYS A 99 5.53 15.40 2.46
N ALA A 100 4.86 14.45 1.81
CA ALA A 100 3.47 14.10 2.09
C ALA A 100 3.28 13.64 3.56
N LEU A 101 4.18 12.80 4.06
CA LEU A 101 4.18 12.31 5.44
C LEU A 101 4.46 13.42 6.45
N LYS A 102 5.47 14.28 6.20
CA LYS A 102 5.92 15.28 7.18
C LYS A 102 5.12 16.58 7.18
N LYS A 103 4.62 17.00 6.02
CA LYS A 103 4.09 18.37 5.82
C LYS A 103 2.62 18.40 5.44
N GLU A 104 2.04 17.28 5.03
CA GLU A 104 0.71 17.25 4.44
C GLU A 104 -0.26 16.28 5.15
N ASP A 105 0.17 15.68 6.27
CA ASP A 105 -0.61 14.72 7.09
C ASP A 105 -1.20 13.54 6.29
N LYS A 106 -0.49 13.10 5.25
CA LYS A 106 -0.92 11.99 4.39
C LYS A 106 -0.28 10.66 4.78
N VAL A 107 -0.97 9.57 4.47
CA VAL A 107 -0.44 8.19 4.60
C VAL A 107 0.15 7.76 3.28
N LEU A 108 1.36 7.19 3.26
CA LEU A 108 1.92 6.62 2.04
C LEU A 108 1.42 5.18 1.86
N ILE A 109 0.90 4.85 0.67
CA ILE A 109 0.67 3.45 0.27
C ILE A 109 1.81 3.01 -0.64
N MET A 110 2.57 2.02 -0.18
CA MET A 110 3.75 1.51 -0.88
C MET A 110 3.77 -0.03 -0.94
N PHE A 111 4.25 -0.53 -2.08
CA PHE A 111 4.52 -1.94 -2.32
C PHE A 111 6.02 -2.10 -2.60
N PRO A 112 6.83 -2.62 -1.67
CA PRO A 112 8.29 -2.60 -1.79
C PRO A 112 8.85 -3.41 -2.97
N SER A 113 8.13 -4.44 -3.42
CA SER A 113 8.49 -5.17 -4.64
C SER A 113 8.36 -4.32 -5.91
N GLY A 114 7.56 -3.25 -5.86
CA GLY A 114 7.25 -2.36 -6.97
C GLY A 114 6.44 -3.02 -8.09
N THR A 115 6.05 -4.30 -7.97
CA THR A 115 5.29 -5.02 -9.00
C THR A 115 4.64 -6.28 -8.40
N ARG A 116 3.53 -6.75 -8.99
CA ARG A 116 2.83 -7.98 -8.59
C ARG A 116 3.54 -9.28 -9.02
N TYR A 117 4.60 -9.14 -9.81
CA TYR A 117 5.33 -10.24 -10.44
C TYR A 117 6.70 -10.50 -9.80
N SER A 118 6.97 -9.89 -8.63
CA SER A 118 8.23 -10.05 -7.91
C SER A 118 7.96 -10.05 -6.41
N GLU A 119 8.67 -10.89 -5.69
CA GLU A 119 8.68 -10.93 -4.22
C GLU A 119 9.89 -10.19 -3.65
N GLN A 120 10.87 -9.81 -4.48
CA GLN A 120 12.07 -9.12 -4.01
C GLN A 120 11.74 -7.72 -3.49
N LEU A 121 11.85 -7.52 -2.18
CA LEU A 121 11.59 -6.25 -1.52
C LEU A 121 12.78 -5.29 -1.69
N LYS A 122 12.48 -4.03 -2.03
CA LYS A 122 13.46 -2.95 -2.17
C LYS A 122 13.51 -2.10 -0.89
N GLY A 123 14.66 -1.49 -0.59
CA GLY A 123 14.85 -0.63 0.60
C GLY A 123 14.17 0.74 0.59
N GLY A 124 13.32 1.04 -0.39
CA GLY A 124 12.65 2.34 -0.51
C GLY A 124 11.76 2.68 0.68
N ALA A 125 11.07 1.67 1.25
CA ALA A 125 10.20 1.85 2.42
C ALA A 125 11.01 2.29 3.64
N SER A 126 12.09 1.57 3.96
CA SER A 126 13.01 1.85 5.08
C SER A 126 13.66 3.22 4.94
N LEU A 127 14.08 3.61 3.73
CA LEU A 127 14.65 4.94 3.48
C LEU A 127 13.63 6.07 3.70
N ILE A 128 12.40 5.91 3.21
CA ILE A 128 11.34 6.91 3.42
C ILE A 128 10.98 6.98 4.91
N ALA A 129 10.86 5.86 5.61
CA ALA A 129 10.64 5.82 7.06
C ALA A 129 11.74 6.58 7.81
N LYS A 130 13.02 6.30 7.51
CA LYS A 130 14.17 6.96 8.14
C LYS A 130 14.13 8.49 8.02
N LEU A 131 13.78 9.00 6.83
CA LEU A 131 13.76 10.43 6.51
C LEU A 131 12.49 11.14 7.00
N SER A 132 11.35 10.45 6.96
CA SER A 132 10.05 11.00 7.39
C SER A 132 9.82 10.89 8.89
N LYS A 133 10.47 9.93 9.56
CA LYS A 133 10.16 9.46 10.92
C LYS A 133 8.75 8.86 11.06
N ALA A 134 8.14 8.47 9.94
CA ALA A 134 6.86 7.78 9.92
C ALA A 134 7.07 6.27 10.14
N PRO A 135 6.23 5.61 10.96
CA PRO A 135 6.32 4.17 11.18
C PRO A 135 5.87 3.39 9.94
N LEU A 136 6.35 2.16 9.85
CA LEU A 136 5.96 1.19 8.83
C LEU A 136 4.82 0.33 9.38
N VAL A 137 3.69 0.28 8.69
CA VAL A 137 2.51 -0.47 9.12
C VAL A 137 2.20 -1.55 8.07
N PRO A 138 2.24 -2.83 8.45
CA PRO A 138 1.99 -3.94 7.54
C PRO A 138 0.51 -4.04 7.21
N PHE A 139 0.18 -4.05 5.92
CA PHE A 139 -1.17 -4.32 5.43
C PHE A 139 -1.16 -5.55 4.51
N VAL A 140 -2.28 -6.29 4.50
CA VAL A 140 -2.52 -7.33 3.51
C VAL A 140 -3.93 -7.24 2.95
N TYR A 141 -4.07 -7.54 1.66
CA TYR A 141 -5.35 -7.77 1.01
C TYR A 141 -5.58 -9.27 0.89
N GLN A 142 -6.65 -9.79 1.49
CA GLN A 142 -7.09 -11.16 1.28
C GLN A 142 -8.47 -11.18 0.63
N GLY A 143 -8.52 -11.70 -0.59
CA GLY A 143 -9.75 -11.74 -1.38
C GLY A 143 -9.48 -12.29 -2.78
N PRO A 144 -10.44 -12.13 -3.70
CA PRO A 144 -10.27 -12.57 -5.08
C PRO A 144 -9.03 -11.92 -5.72
N LEU A 145 -8.24 -12.73 -6.45
CA LEU A 145 -7.11 -12.25 -7.27
C LEU A 145 -7.52 -11.91 -8.71
N LYS A 146 -8.69 -12.38 -9.13
CA LYS A 146 -9.30 -12.09 -10.43
C LYS A 146 -10.46 -11.11 -10.26
N PHE A 147 -10.61 -10.17 -11.18
CA PHE A 147 -11.67 -9.16 -11.12
C PHE A 147 -13.08 -9.80 -11.13
N SER A 148 -13.26 -10.93 -11.81
CA SER A 148 -14.53 -11.67 -11.78
C SER A 148 -14.93 -12.19 -10.39
N GLY A 149 -13.97 -12.35 -9.48
CA GLY A 149 -14.28 -12.70 -8.09
C GLY A 149 -14.88 -11.54 -7.32
N LEU A 150 -14.54 -10.28 -7.67
CA LEU A 150 -15.21 -9.10 -7.13
C LEU A 150 -16.68 -9.12 -7.51
N LEU A 151 -16.98 -9.27 -8.81
CA LEU A 151 -18.35 -9.33 -9.34
C LEU A 151 -19.20 -10.49 -8.78
N LYS A 152 -18.57 -11.52 -8.20
CA LYS A 152 -19.23 -12.64 -7.52
C LYS A 152 -19.36 -12.41 -6.02
N HIS A 153 -19.07 -11.20 -5.54
CA HIS A 153 -19.09 -10.80 -4.14
C HIS A 153 -18.27 -11.74 -3.26
N GLN A 154 -17.11 -12.19 -3.75
CA GLN A 154 -16.22 -13.00 -2.93
C GLN A 154 -15.73 -12.18 -1.74
N LYS A 155 -15.61 -12.84 -0.59
CA LYS A 155 -15.20 -12.18 0.66
C LYS A 155 -13.86 -11.46 0.48
N ILE A 156 -13.81 -10.20 0.92
CA ILE A 156 -12.59 -9.40 1.01
C ILE A 156 -12.36 -9.06 2.48
N THR A 157 -11.14 -9.29 2.93
CA THR A 157 -10.65 -8.85 4.24
C THR A 157 -9.37 -8.06 4.06
N ILE A 158 -9.31 -6.88 4.67
CA ILE A 158 -8.07 -6.10 4.80
C ILE A 158 -7.51 -6.33 6.19
N GLY A 159 -6.29 -6.83 6.25
CA GLY A 159 -5.55 -7.01 7.49
C GLY A 159 -4.62 -5.84 7.74
N VAL A 160 -4.60 -5.37 8.98
CA VAL A 160 -3.70 -4.33 9.48
C VAL A 160 -2.95 -4.89 10.68
N GLY A 161 -1.62 -4.96 10.59
CA GLY A 161 -0.79 -5.38 11.71
C GLY A 161 -0.20 -4.20 12.51
N PRO A 162 0.48 -4.49 13.63
CA PRO A 162 1.15 -3.49 14.45
C PRO A 162 2.31 -2.81 13.72
N GLU A 163 2.74 -1.63 14.19
CA GLU A 163 3.94 -0.95 13.69
C GLU A 163 5.14 -1.91 13.73
N ILE A 164 5.93 -1.95 12.64
CA ILE A 164 7.20 -2.68 12.63
C ILE A 164 8.23 -1.89 13.43
N ASP A 165 8.99 -2.59 14.28
CA ASP A 165 10.08 -1.99 15.01
C ASP A 165 11.14 -1.46 14.04
N PHE A 166 11.45 -0.18 14.17
CA PHE A 166 12.36 0.50 13.27
C PHE A 166 13.18 1.52 14.04
N ASP A 167 14.48 1.25 14.21
CA ASP A 167 15.37 2.20 14.85
C ASP A 167 15.67 3.40 13.94
N PHE A 168 14.92 4.49 14.18
CA PHE A 168 15.09 5.75 13.51
C PHE A 168 16.41 6.47 13.81
N LYS A 169 17.23 6.03 14.78
CA LYS A 169 18.54 6.59 15.13
C LYS A 169 19.68 5.81 14.44
N ALA A 170 19.65 4.48 14.42
CA ALA A 170 20.66 3.63 13.77
C ALA A 170 20.91 3.96 12.29
N LYS A 171 22.14 3.82 11.81
CA LYS A 171 22.47 4.04 10.39
C LYS A 171 21.70 3.03 9.52
N LEU A 172 21.03 3.51 8.48
CA LEU A 172 20.36 2.64 7.51
C LEU A 172 21.39 2.06 6.55
N ASP A 173 21.77 0.82 6.80
CA ASP A 173 22.60 0.00 5.93
C ASP A 173 21.79 -1.14 5.30
N GLU A 174 22.47 -2.00 4.54
CA GLU A 174 21.86 -3.14 3.86
C GLU A 174 21.32 -4.16 4.85
N GLN A 175 22.01 -4.38 5.97
CA GLN A 175 21.58 -5.33 6.99
C GLN A 175 20.30 -4.86 7.68
N GLN A 176 20.22 -3.60 8.10
CA GLN A 176 19.00 -3.03 8.67
C GLN A 176 17.85 -3.04 7.66
N THR A 177 18.14 -2.74 6.39
CA THR A 177 17.14 -2.78 5.33
C THR A 177 16.59 -4.20 5.15
N LYS A 178 17.47 -5.20 5.15
CA LYS A 178 17.08 -6.61 5.03
C LYS A 178 16.25 -7.04 6.24
N GLN A 179 16.68 -6.71 7.46
CA GLN A 179 15.95 -7.04 8.68
C GLN A 179 14.52 -6.49 8.64
N VAL A 180 14.35 -5.23 8.27
CA VAL A 180 13.02 -4.61 8.15
C VAL A 180 12.15 -5.28 7.10
N ASN A 181 12.75 -5.72 5.97
CA ASN A 181 12.04 -6.48 4.95
C ASN A 181 11.61 -7.86 5.48
N ASP A 182 12.50 -8.58 6.16
CA ASP A 182 12.22 -9.88 6.76
C ASP A 182 11.08 -9.76 7.81
N ASP A 183 11.16 -8.76 8.68
CA ASP A 183 10.13 -8.47 9.70
C ASP A 183 8.78 -8.14 9.08
N MET A 184 8.80 -7.40 7.96
CA MET A 184 7.60 -7.08 7.19
C MET A 184 6.96 -8.32 6.58
N GLU A 185 7.76 -9.23 6.01
CA GLU A 185 7.27 -10.50 5.46
C GLU A 185 6.66 -11.39 6.54
N VAL A 186 7.33 -11.51 7.69
CA VAL A 186 6.81 -12.24 8.86
C VAL A 186 5.49 -11.62 9.34
N ALA A 187 5.40 -10.29 9.39
CA ALA A 187 4.17 -9.61 9.76
C ALA A 187 3.03 -9.87 8.77
N TRP A 188 3.28 -9.82 7.46
CA TRP A 188 2.28 -10.16 6.45
C TRP A 188 1.77 -11.59 6.61
N GLN A 189 2.68 -12.56 6.81
CA GLN A 189 2.31 -13.96 7.01
C GLN A 189 1.45 -14.16 8.26
N LYS A 190 1.80 -13.50 9.38
CA LYS A 190 1.00 -13.55 10.61
C LYS A 190 -0.40 -12.96 10.41
N ILE A 191 -0.51 -11.85 9.67
CA ILE A 191 -1.81 -11.23 9.40
C ILE A 191 -2.65 -12.14 8.50
N ASP A 192 -2.07 -12.68 7.42
CA ASP A 192 -2.76 -13.64 6.54
C ASP A 192 -3.27 -14.85 7.33
N GLN A 193 -2.43 -15.48 8.15
CA GLN A 193 -2.80 -16.64 8.97
C GLN A 193 -3.91 -16.30 9.98
N LYS A 194 -3.90 -15.09 10.55
CA LYS A 194 -4.96 -14.60 11.45
C LYS A 194 -6.29 -14.44 10.72
N ILE A 195 -6.28 -14.00 9.46
CA ILE A 195 -7.51 -13.85 8.66
C ILE A 195 -8.01 -15.21 8.19
N ASN A 196 -7.11 -16.05 7.67
CA ASN A 196 -7.38 -17.41 7.23
C ASN A 196 -6.11 -18.27 7.31
N PRO A 197 -6.03 -19.24 8.23
CA PRO A 197 -4.88 -20.12 8.38
C PRO A 197 -4.52 -20.93 7.14
N GLU A 198 -5.49 -21.19 6.26
CA GLU A 198 -5.30 -21.96 5.02
C GLU A 198 -4.87 -21.09 3.83
N PHE A 199 -4.81 -19.78 4.01
CA PHE A 199 -4.48 -18.88 2.91
C PHE A 199 -3.01 -18.99 2.53
N LYS A 200 -2.77 -19.33 1.26
CA LYS A 200 -1.44 -19.31 0.64
C LYS A 200 -1.47 -18.42 -0.59
N TYR A 201 -0.84 -17.26 -0.51
CA TYR A 201 -0.64 -16.42 -1.68
C TYR A 201 0.42 -17.02 -2.60
N ILE A 202 0.09 -17.15 -3.89
CA ILE A 202 1.04 -17.56 -4.93
C ILE A 202 1.09 -16.42 -5.96
N PRO A 203 2.22 -15.71 -6.11
CA PRO A 203 2.33 -14.64 -7.08
C PRO A 203 2.09 -15.14 -8.50
N PRO A 204 1.38 -14.37 -9.35
CA PRO A 204 1.25 -14.71 -10.75
C PRO A 204 2.64 -14.66 -11.42
N LYS A 205 3.00 -15.71 -12.18
CA LYS A 205 4.17 -15.67 -13.06
C LYS A 205 3.90 -14.65 -14.18
N LYS A 206 4.90 -13.83 -14.51
CA LYS A 206 4.81 -12.91 -15.66
C LYS A 206 4.64 -13.77 -16.93
N LYS A 207 3.51 -13.62 -17.63
CA LYS A 207 3.37 -14.19 -18.98
C LYS A 207 4.29 -13.39 -19.89
N TYR A 208 5.26 -14.06 -20.49
CA TYR A 208 6.15 -13.50 -21.50
C TYR A 208 5.38 -13.16 -22.77
#